data_AF-A0A6H5GPE2-F1
#
_entry.id   AF-A0A6H5GPE2-F1
#
_cell.length_a   1.000
_cell.length_b   1.000
_cell.length_c   1.000
_cell.angle_alpha   90.00
_cell.angle_beta   90.00
_cell.angle_gamma   90.00
#
_symmetry.space_group_name_H-M   'P 1'
#
loop_
_entity.id
_entity.type
_entity.pdbx_description
1 polymer ?
#
loop_
_entity_poly.entity_id
_entity_poly.type
_entity_poly.pdbx_seq_one_letter_code
_entity_poly.pdbx_strand_id
1 'polypeptide(L)'
;MRRPGGRIHSCWFGDVVGELGAQWISGGTSANPIFTLAAMEGLLKSPLPARPDMDSQFLALTSDGRAIDSNTAHTGYTLFSQMKNDAFSLFSIDTDKGHGTLKNFLGQRIKDAVASVEDSKRYDIVRVLAGLTNTIKT
;
A
#
# COMPACT_ATOMS: atom_id res chain seq x y z
N MET A 1 -24.49 -10.18 -19.97
CA MET A 1 -23.58 -9.88 -18.84
C MET A 1 -24.31 -8.98 -17.84
N ARG A 2 -24.94 -9.56 -16.82
CA ARG A 2 -25.56 -8.80 -15.70
C ARG A 2 -25.33 -9.61 -14.43
N ARG A 3 -24.32 -9.23 -13.64
CA ARG A 3 -24.14 -9.75 -12.29
C ARG A 3 -24.27 -8.60 -11.28
N PRO A 4 -24.85 -8.85 -10.10
CA PRO A 4 -24.75 -7.90 -9.00
C PRO A 4 -23.31 -7.84 -8.48
N GLY A 5 -22.99 -6.78 -7.72
CA GLY A 5 -21.72 -6.65 -6.99
C GLY A 5 -20.75 -5.59 -7.50
N GLY A 6 -20.86 -5.14 -8.76
CA GLY A 6 -20.02 -4.04 -9.29
C GLY A 6 -18.52 -4.32 -9.12
N ARG A 7 -17.84 -3.55 -8.25
CA ARG A 7 -16.40 -3.68 -7.95
C ARG A 7 -16.05 -4.83 -7.00
N ILE A 8 -17.03 -5.56 -6.46
CA ILE A 8 -16.83 -6.83 -5.74
C ILE A 8 -17.02 -7.94 -6.77
N HIS A 9 -16.01 -8.79 -7.01
CA HIS A 9 -16.03 -9.73 -8.13
C HIS A 9 -15.24 -11.02 -7.83
N SER A 10 -15.98 -12.07 -7.50
CA SER A 10 -15.42 -13.42 -7.43
C SER A 10 -15.67 -14.17 -8.75
N CYS A 11 -14.67 -14.87 -9.25
CA CYS A 11 -14.79 -15.75 -10.41
C CYS A 11 -14.09 -17.09 -10.16
N TRP A 12 -14.61 -18.16 -10.77
CA TRP A 12 -13.97 -19.47 -10.73
C TRP A 12 -12.83 -19.54 -11.74
N PHE A 13 -11.68 -19.99 -11.28
CA PHE A 13 -10.53 -20.35 -12.10
C PHE A 13 -10.21 -21.83 -11.85
N GLY A 14 -10.84 -22.70 -12.66
CA GLY A 14 -10.83 -24.14 -12.39
C GLY A 14 -11.58 -24.46 -11.10
N ASP A 15 -10.89 -25.09 -10.16
CA ASP A 15 -11.36 -25.46 -8.81
C ASP A 15 -11.08 -24.40 -7.74
N VAL A 16 -10.46 -23.28 -8.12
CA VAL A 16 -10.11 -22.19 -7.21
C VAL A 16 -11.00 -20.97 -7.45
N VAL A 17 -11.33 -20.24 -6.39
CA VAL A 17 -12.00 -18.93 -6.48
C VAL A 17 -10.96 -17.82 -6.50
N GLY A 18 -10.98 -16.99 -7.55
CA GLY A 18 -10.21 -15.75 -7.64
C GLY A 18 -11.09 -14.55 -7.33
N GLU A 19 -10.58 -13.60 -6.53
CA GLU A 19 -11.23 -12.32 -6.29
C GLU A 19 -10.55 -11.23 -7.12
N LEU A 20 -11.29 -10.66 -8.07
CA LEU A 20 -10.85 -9.56 -8.94
C LEU A 20 -11.27 -8.19 -8.39
N GLY A 21 -12.02 -8.17 -7.29
CA GLY A 21 -12.56 -6.99 -6.65
C GLY A 21 -12.01 -6.76 -5.23
N ALA A 22 -12.92 -6.63 -4.28
CA ALA A 22 -12.60 -6.36 -2.88
C ALA A 22 -12.32 -7.68 -2.13
N GLN A 23 -11.04 -8.02 -2.01
CA GLN A 23 -10.60 -9.24 -1.32
C GLN A 23 -10.49 -9.09 0.21
N TRP A 24 -10.24 -7.87 0.70
CA TRP A 24 -9.87 -7.64 2.10
C TRP A 24 -10.92 -6.83 2.85
N ILE A 25 -11.26 -7.30 4.06
CA ILE A 25 -12.00 -6.51 5.05
C ILE A 25 -10.97 -5.82 5.95
N SER A 26 -10.90 -4.49 5.85
CA SER A 26 -10.04 -3.68 6.74
C SER A 26 -10.72 -3.47 8.08
N GLY A 27 -10.06 -3.85 9.18
CA GLY A 27 -10.54 -3.63 10.54
C GLY A 27 -11.47 -4.74 11.04
N GLY A 28 -10.87 -5.73 11.71
CA GLY A 28 -11.58 -6.85 12.36
C GLY A 28 -12.17 -6.45 13.71
N THR A 29 -13.18 -5.58 13.69
CA THR A 29 -13.87 -5.09 14.88
C THR A 29 -15.38 -5.24 14.71
N SER A 30 -16.11 -5.43 15.80
CA SER A 30 -17.59 -5.45 15.79
C SER A 30 -18.20 -4.13 15.34
N ALA A 31 -17.44 -3.02 15.42
CA ALA A 31 -17.82 -1.73 14.87
C ALA A 31 -17.83 -1.69 13.33
N ASN A 32 -17.16 -2.64 12.66
CA ASN A 32 -17.19 -2.77 11.22
C ASN A 32 -18.35 -3.71 10.82
N PRO A 33 -19.46 -3.19 10.26
CA PRO A 33 -20.62 -4.03 9.95
C PRO A 33 -20.31 -5.11 8.90
N ILE A 34 -19.35 -4.87 8.00
CA ILE A 34 -18.93 -5.86 6.99
C ILE A 34 -18.21 -7.03 7.65
N PHE A 35 -17.39 -6.76 8.67
CA PHE A 35 -16.73 -7.81 9.45
C PHE A 35 -17.75 -8.64 10.24
N THR A 36 -18.70 -7.98 10.92
CA THR A 36 -19.76 -8.65 11.66
C THR A 36 -20.62 -9.52 10.73
N LEU A 37 -21.00 -9.01 9.57
CA LEU A 37 -21.75 -9.79 8.57
C LEU A 37 -20.95 -11.01 8.07
N ALA A 38 -19.67 -10.83 7.73
CA ALA A 38 -18.82 -11.93 7.30
C ALA A 38 -18.65 -13.01 8.38
N ALA A 39 -18.60 -12.61 9.65
CA ALA A 39 -18.54 -13.53 10.78
C ALA A 39 -19.86 -14.31 10.95
N MET A 40 -21.01 -13.62 10.85
CA MET A 40 -22.34 -14.24 10.96
C MET A 40 -22.60 -15.25 9.84
N GLU A 41 -22.16 -14.94 8.62
CA GLU A 41 -22.31 -15.81 7.45
C GLU A 41 -21.22 -16.90 7.36
N GLY A 42 -20.32 -16.99 8.35
CA GLY A 42 -19.28 -18.03 8.38
C GLY A 42 -18.21 -17.90 7.29
N LEU A 43 -18.01 -16.71 6.72
CA LEU A 43 -17.05 -16.47 5.63
C LEU A 43 -15.61 -16.30 6.12
N LEU A 44 -15.43 -16.11 7.44
CA LEU A 44 -14.13 -15.90 8.05
C LEU A 44 -13.49 -17.24 8.44
N LYS A 45 -12.37 -17.59 7.82
CA LYS A 45 -11.60 -18.78 8.16
C LYS A 45 -10.75 -18.54 9.40
N SER A 46 -10.97 -19.32 10.46
CA SER A 46 -10.15 -19.29 11.69
C SER A 46 -8.89 -20.17 11.53
N PRO A 47 -7.72 -19.78 12.09
CA PRO A 47 -7.46 -18.49 12.72
C PRO A 47 -7.40 -17.37 11.67
N LEU A 48 -7.90 -16.18 12.03
CA LEU A 48 -7.76 -15.01 11.18
C LEU A 48 -6.26 -14.69 11.05
N PRO A 49 -5.69 -14.70 9.83
CA PRO A 49 -4.28 -14.38 9.67
C PRO A 49 -4.06 -12.93 10.10
N ALA A 50 -2.98 -12.70 10.86
CA ALA A 50 -2.50 -11.34 11.06
C ALA A 50 -2.19 -10.76 9.67
N ARG A 51 -2.62 -9.53 9.43
CA ARG A 51 -2.23 -8.82 8.20
C ARG A 51 -0.70 -8.74 8.23
N PRO A 52 0.02 -9.30 7.24
CA PRO A 52 1.45 -9.07 7.16
C PRO A 52 1.64 -7.57 7.04
N ASP A 53 2.27 -6.98 8.05
CA ASP A 53 2.59 -5.56 8.01
C ASP A 53 3.64 -5.38 6.91
N MET A 54 3.42 -4.43 6.02
CA MET A 54 4.42 -4.05 5.01
C MET A 54 5.73 -3.62 5.69
N ASP A 55 5.66 -3.16 6.95
CA ASP A 55 6.83 -2.84 7.79
C ASP A 55 7.70 -4.07 8.08
N SER A 56 7.12 -5.26 8.13
CA SER A 56 7.76 -6.45 8.71
C SER A 56 8.42 -7.38 7.69
N GLN A 57 7.95 -7.42 6.43
CA GLN A 57 8.52 -8.26 5.36
C GLN A 57 7.88 -7.93 4.01
N PHE A 58 8.55 -7.16 3.16
CA PHE A 58 8.21 -7.08 1.74
C PHE A 58 9.44 -7.37 0.88
N LEU A 59 9.24 -8.14 -0.19
CA LEU A 59 10.27 -8.44 -1.17
C LEU A 59 10.18 -7.41 -2.30
N ALA A 60 11.20 -6.58 -2.43
CA ALA A 60 11.32 -5.64 -3.53
C ALA A 60 12.11 -6.29 -4.67
N LEU A 61 11.48 -6.38 -5.85
CA LEU A 61 12.10 -6.90 -7.06
C LEU A 61 12.22 -5.79 -8.10
N THR A 62 13.34 -5.77 -8.80
CA THR A 62 13.49 -4.95 -10.00
C THR A 62 12.79 -5.61 -11.20
N SER A 63 12.59 -4.85 -12.28
CA SER A 63 11.86 -5.31 -13.48
C SER A 63 12.50 -6.51 -14.19
N ASP A 64 13.80 -6.72 -14.00
CA ASP A 64 14.59 -7.87 -14.47
C ASP A 64 14.57 -9.05 -13.49
N GLY A 65 13.83 -8.95 -12.37
CA GLY A 65 13.65 -10.03 -11.40
C GLY A 65 14.72 -10.10 -10.31
N ARG A 66 15.70 -9.19 -10.29
CA ARG A 66 16.70 -9.14 -9.21
C ARG A 66 16.06 -8.68 -7.89
N ALA A 67 16.38 -9.39 -6.81
CA ALA A 67 15.99 -8.98 -5.47
C ALA A 67 16.83 -7.80 -4.99
N ILE A 68 16.15 -6.78 -4.46
CA ILE A 68 16.78 -5.68 -3.74
C ILE A 68 17.06 -6.16 -2.31
N ASP A 69 18.24 -5.83 -1.80
CA ASP A 69 18.64 -6.11 -0.42
C ASP A 69 17.60 -5.61 0.59
N SER A 70 17.28 -6.44 1.59
CA SER A 70 16.20 -6.16 2.54
C SER A 70 16.45 -4.90 3.36
N ASN A 71 17.69 -4.59 3.72
CA ASN A 71 18.01 -3.37 4.46
C ASN A 71 17.82 -2.11 3.58
N THR A 72 18.21 -2.20 2.32
CA THR A 72 18.00 -1.14 1.32
C THR A 72 16.51 -0.93 1.03
N ALA A 73 15.74 -2.01 0.90
CA ALA A 73 14.29 -1.96 0.73
C ALA A 73 13.61 -1.34 1.96
N HIS A 74 13.98 -1.78 3.16
CA HIS A 74 13.46 -1.23 4.41
C HIS A 74 13.78 0.27 4.56
N THR A 75 15.00 0.69 4.20
CA THR A 75 15.37 2.12 4.20
C THR A 75 14.47 2.93 3.27
N GLY A 76 14.22 2.45 2.05
CA GLY A 76 13.30 3.09 1.12
C GLY A 76 11.86 3.17 1.67
N TYR A 77 11.41 2.12 2.35
CA TYR A 77 10.10 2.09 2.99
C TYR A 77 9.98 3.09 4.15
N THR A 78 10.97 3.16 5.05
CA THR A 78 10.98 4.13 6.14
C THR A 78 10.91 5.56 5.62
N LEU A 79 11.70 5.88 4.59
CA LEU A 79 11.67 7.19 3.93
C LEU A 79 10.27 7.49 3.36
N PHE A 80 9.67 6.54 2.66
CA PHE A 80 8.32 6.69 2.12
C PHE A 80 7.27 6.91 3.22
N SER A 81 7.34 6.14 4.31
CA SER A 81 6.42 6.27 5.44
C SER A 81 6.53 7.64 6.12
N GLN A 82 7.74 8.18 6.25
CA GLN A 82 7.94 9.56 6.72
C GLN A 82 7.30 10.57 5.77
N MET A 83 7.55 10.48 4.46
CA MET A 83 6.93 11.38 3.48
C MET A 83 5.41 11.32 3.50
N LYS A 84 4.84 10.12 3.69
CA LYS A 84 3.39 9.93 3.81
C LYS A 84 2.84 10.61 5.06
N ASN A 85 3.52 10.49 6.20
CA ASN A 85 3.12 11.15 7.45
C ASN A 85 3.24 12.68 7.36
N ASP A 86 4.28 13.18 6.70
CA ASP A 86 4.45 14.62 6.43
C ASP A 86 3.34 15.14 5.52
N ALA A 87 3.03 14.40 4.44
CA ALA A 87 1.92 14.72 3.55
C ALA A 87 0.60 14.72 4.33
N PHE A 88 0.33 13.68 5.12
CA PHE A 88 -0.89 13.61 5.92
C PHE A 88 -1.02 14.82 6.86
N SER A 89 0.04 15.17 7.58
CA SER A 89 0.06 16.33 8.47
C SER A 89 -0.21 17.63 7.73
N LEU A 90 0.39 17.80 6.55
CA LEU A 90 0.28 19.03 5.76
C LEU A 90 -1.07 19.19 5.07
N PHE A 91 -1.64 18.11 4.52
CA PHE A 91 -2.92 18.13 3.81
C PHE A 91 -4.14 17.94 4.74
N SER A 92 -3.94 17.56 6.01
CA SER A 92 -5.04 17.51 7.00
C SER A 92 -5.32 18.85 7.66
N ILE A 93 -4.42 19.83 7.53
CA ILE A 93 -4.62 21.17 8.06
C ILE A 93 -5.37 21.98 7.00
N ASP A 94 -6.57 22.45 7.36
CA ASP A 94 -7.34 23.36 6.52
C ASP A 94 -6.68 24.75 6.57
N THR A 95 -5.88 25.08 5.56
CA THR A 95 -5.33 26.43 5.42
C THR A 95 -5.88 27.10 4.16
N ASP A 96 -6.16 28.40 4.24
CA ASP A 96 -6.61 29.24 3.12
C ASP A 96 -5.60 29.30 1.95
N LYS A 97 -4.37 28.79 2.15
CA LYS A 97 -3.33 28.73 1.12
C LYS A 97 -3.21 27.31 0.60
N GLY A 98 -3.64 27.10 -0.63
CA GLY A 98 -3.53 25.79 -1.28
C GLY A 98 -2.11 25.21 -1.22
N HIS A 99 -1.98 24.01 -0.68
CA HIS A 99 -0.72 23.27 -0.49
C HIS A 99 -0.17 22.62 -1.78
N GLY A 100 -0.71 22.98 -2.95
CA GLY A 100 -0.44 22.32 -4.22
C GLY A 100 -1.09 20.93 -4.29
N THR A 101 -0.61 20.09 -5.21
CA THR A 101 -1.11 18.71 -5.35
C THR A 101 -0.22 17.74 -4.57
N LEU A 102 -0.81 16.67 -4.04
CA LEU A 102 -0.07 15.58 -3.37
C LEU A 102 1.05 15.02 -4.26
N LYS A 103 0.79 14.91 -5.57
CA LYS A 103 1.78 14.48 -6.57
C LYS A 103 3.02 15.38 -6.60
N ASN A 104 2.83 16.70 -6.59
CA ASN A 104 3.94 17.65 -6.61
C ASN A 104 4.72 17.59 -5.30
N PHE A 105 4.03 17.49 -4.17
CA PHE A 105 4.66 17.35 -2.85
C PHE A 105 5.54 16.09 -2.77
N LEU A 106 4.98 14.93 -3.11
CA LEU A 106 5.72 13.67 -3.11
C LEU A 106 6.89 13.69 -4.10
N GLY A 107 6.68 14.25 -5.29
CA GLY A 107 7.73 14.37 -6.30
C GLY A 107 8.92 15.21 -5.82
N GLN A 108 8.69 16.28 -5.06
CA GLN A 108 9.76 17.07 -4.45
C GLN A 108 10.43 16.31 -3.31
N ARG A 109 9.65 15.74 -2.38
CA ARG A 109 10.19 14.98 -1.24
C ARG A 109 11.04 13.79 -1.65
N ILE A 110 10.66 13.07 -2.71
CA ILE A 110 11.46 11.97 -3.25
C ILE A 110 12.80 12.49 -3.77
N LYS A 111 12.83 13.61 -4.50
CA LYS A 111 14.10 14.19 -5.00
C LYS A 111 15.03 14.57 -3.84
N ASP A 112 14.48 15.22 -2.82
CA ASP A 112 15.25 15.63 -1.64
C ASP A 112 15.81 14.43 -0.88
N ALA A 113 14.99 13.39 -0.67
CA ALA A 113 15.42 12.17 0.03
C ALA A 113 16.47 11.37 -0.75
N VAL A 114 16.38 11.36 -2.08
CA VAL A 114 17.34 10.67 -2.95
C VAL A 114 18.70 11.38 -2.97
N ALA A 115 18.72 12.70 -2.76
CA ALA A 115 19.95 13.49 -2.68
C ALA A 115 20.77 13.20 -1.41
N SER A 116 20.13 12.81 -0.31
CA SER A 116 20.82 12.49 0.97
C SER A 116 21.28 11.03 1.08
N VAL A 117 20.86 10.16 0.15
CA VAL A 117 21.23 8.75 0.12
C VAL A 117 22.59 8.53 -0.53
N GLU A 118 23.35 7.56 -0.03
CA GLU A 118 24.62 7.11 -0.60
C GLU A 118 24.48 6.65 -2.06
N ASP A 119 25.44 7.01 -2.92
CA ASP A 119 25.45 6.70 -4.36
C ASP A 119 25.20 5.22 -4.66
N SER A 120 25.81 4.32 -3.87
CA SER A 120 25.74 2.87 -4.06
C SER A 120 24.31 2.32 -3.92
N LYS A 121 23.49 2.91 -3.03
CA LYS A 121 22.12 2.46 -2.73
C LYS A 121 21.04 3.26 -3.46
N ARG A 122 21.41 4.42 -4.00
CA ARG A 122 20.47 5.36 -4.63
C ARG A 122 19.62 4.70 -5.71
N TYR A 123 20.23 3.88 -6.56
CA TYR A 123 19.56 3.21 -7.67
C TYR A 123 18.40 2.29 -7.21
N ASP A 124 18.61 1.54 -6.13
CA ASP A 124 17.62 0.60 -5.59
C ASP A 124 16.56 1.33 -4.76
N ILE A 125 16.96 2.32 -3.95
CA ILE A 125 16.02 3.11 -3.14
C ILE A 125 15.03 3.88 -4.03
N VAL A 126 15.49 4.49 -5.13
CA VAL A 126 14.60 5.19 -6.08
C VAL A 126 13.50 4.25 -6.62
N ARG A 127 13.83 2.99 -6.90
CA ARG A 127 12.87 2.00 -7.41
C ARG A 127 11.87 1.59 -6.36
N VAL A 128 12.33 1.39 -5.12
CA VAL A 128 11.46 1.12 -3.98
C VAL A 128 10.47 2.27 -3.79
N LEU A 129 10.95 3.52 -3.76
CA LEU A 129 10.09 4.71 -3.62
C LEU A 129 9.09 4.86 -4.77
N ALA A 130 9.52 4.62 -6.02
CA ALA A 130 8.64 4.67 -7.19
C ALA A 130 7.54 3.59 -7.11
N GLY A 131 7.90 2.37 -6.72
CA GLY A 131 6.95 1.27 -6.52
C GLY A 131 5.94 1.58 -5.42
N LEU A 132 6.41 2.08 -4.27
CA LEU A 132 5.56 2.46 -3.14
C LEU A 132 4.61 3.62 -3.48
N THR A 133 5.05 4.59 -4.29
CA THR A 133 4.19 5.72 -4.70
C THR A 133 2.95 5.24 -5.47
N ASN A 134 3.07 4.15 -6.24
CA ASN A 134 1.93 3.55 -6.95
C ASN A 134 0.90 2.89 -6.02
N THR A 135 1.23 2.68 -4.74
CA THR A 135 0.30 2.12 -3.75
C THR A 135 -0.64 3.17 -3.15
N ILE A 136 -0.36 4.46 -3.38
CA ILE A 136 -1.21 5.55 -2.91
C ILE A 136 -2.51 5.53 -3.69
N LYS A 137 -3.61 5.33 -2.98
CA LYS A 137 -4.96 5.41 -3.53
C LYS A 137 -5.33 6.88 -3.68
N THR A 138 -5.41 7.37 -4.91
CA THR A 138 -6.00 8.67 -5.28
C THR A 138 -7.49 8.58 -5.48
#